data_AF-A0A2T7PFF3-F1
#
_entry.id   AF-A0A2T7PFF3-F1
#
_cell.length_a   1.000
_cell.length_b   1.000
_cell.length_c   1.000
_cell.angle_alpha   90.00
_cell.angle_beta   90.00
_cell.angle_gamma   90.00
#
_symmetry.space_group_name_H-M   'P 1'
#
loop_
_entity.id
_entity.type
_entity.pdbx_description
1 polymer ?
#
loop_
_entity_poly.entity_id
_entity_poly.type
_entity_poly.pdbx_seq_one_letter_code
_entity_poly.pdbx_strand_id
1 'polypeptide(L)'
;MQRSLTVDVVVVCSYRQLGYVYDDLSLNGLEHRAAVQPAGTAPRTRTSSGQLHPARPWLLRQCPGQGRRTIVCDHDEEDDSHDHCEFAGDIFILGGANEMPWEFNLPYHFDISKAVERLGKKLGGDYIVTAELYSVNGTSLDPSLLPRPVGVHRPPLGYTDPKPSESDVQSANVVIRKDVDTLTDEEVYELRQALSRFQNDSSVDGYQSVAEFHGLPARCPRPDARVRYACCVHGMATFPHWHRLFVVQVEDALKRRGLHFGIPYWDWTRPGTTVPAIASKETYVDPNSDSSVHNPFFNAPVAFLGETTSRQVQAELSTKPAYGDHTALFDGMLLAFEQRDFCDFEVQFEVVHNLPHFLVGGFAPYSLSTLHYSAFDPIFILHHSNVDRLWAIWQALQIKRGLPYKAHCAHTMTHELLKPFGFAPPLNSNEKTHSHARPSAVYDYEHELGYAYDSLQFGGMTIDQLDHYIDERRARDRTFVEITDALSALSLNYDDNYKISLAIKDVNGKDWPENTFSHSTIIHEEGTVHAEDGEHQELHVRSDVSSLTREQVQNLREALHSLEEDTSVNGFGAHRGFPRPAQLVPVPGRREEVRLLRPRHGGLPPLASSAHRAGRERAQS
;
A
#
# COMPACT_ATOMS: atom_id res chain seq x y z
N MET A 1 -15.60 45.54 33.14
CA MET A 1 -16.46 44.96 32.10
C MET A 1 -15.58 44.63 30.89
N GLN A 2 -15.21 43.37 30.69
CA GLN A 2 -14.84 42.92 29.35
C GLN A 2 -16.14 42.85 28.53
N ARG A 3 -16.16 43.44 27.34
CA ARG A 3 -17.22 43.17 26.36
C ARG A 3 -16.74 41.98 25.54
N SER A 4 -17.37 40.82 25.73
CA SER A 4 -17.26 39.72 24.77
C SER A 4 -17.83 40.20 23.44
N LEU A 5 -17.00 40.27 22.40
CA LEU A 5 -17.48 40.51 21.06
C LEU A 5 -17.94 39.16 20.50
N THR A 6 -19.23 38.85 20.63
CA THR A 6 -19.81 37.71 19.93
C THR A 6 -19.80 38.04 18.44
N VAL A 7 -18.99 37.33 17.67
CA VAL A 7 -18.97 37.45 16.21
C VAL A 7 -19.81 36.33 15.64
N ASP A 8 -21.03 36.66 15.24
CA ASP A 8 -21.91 35.71 14.55
C ASP A 8 -21.34 35.44 13.14
N VAL A 9 -20.68 34.29 12.98
CA VAL A 9 -20.12 33.85 11.69
C VAL A 9 -21.26 33.35 10.81
N VAL A 10 -21.74 34.21 9.92
CA VAL A 10 -22.77 33.85 8.94
C VAL A 10 -22.13 33.00 7.83
N VAL A 11 -22.31 31.68 7.90
CA VAL A 11 -21.87 30.74 6.86
C VAL A 11 -22.82 30.85 5.65
N VAL A 12 -22.32 31.39 4.54
CA VAL A 12 -23.13 31.66 3.33
C VAL A 12 -23.17 30.44 2.41
N CYS A 13 -23.94 29.42 2.79
CA CYS A 13 -24.16 28.24 1.95
C CYS A 13 -25.14 28.48 0.77
N SER A 14 -25.85 29.63 0.73
CA SER A 14 -26.75 29.95 -0.38
C SER A 14 -26.79 31.43 -0.70
N TYR A 15 -26.54 31.80 -1.97
CA TYR A 15 -26.61 33.19 -2.44
C TYR A 15 -27.97 33.86 -2.18
N ARG A 16 -29.05 33.08 -2.04
CA ARG A 16 -30.39 33.60 -1.71
C ARG A 16 -30.45 34.27 -0.34
N GLN A 17 -29.58 33.89 0.59
CA GLN A 17 -29.42 34.55 1.90
C GLN A 17 -28.89 35.99 1.75
N LEU A 18 -28.25 36.33 0.63
CA LEU A 18 -27.73 37.66 0.30
C LEU A 18 -28.77 38.57 -0.39
N GLY A 19 -30.02 38.11 -0.52
CA GLY A 19 -31.14 38.93 -0.99
C GLY A 19 -31.23 39.18 -2.49
N TYR A 20 -30.49 38.44 -3.33
CA TYR A 20 -30.56 38.55 -4.79
C TYR A 20 -30.83 37.21 -5.49
N VAL A 21 -31.24 37.30 -6.75
CA VAL A 21 -31.35 36.19 -7.70
C VAL A 21 -30.85 36.64 -9.07
N TYR A 22 -30.36 35.70 -9.87
CA TYR A 22 -30.10 35.91 -11.29
C TYR A 22 -31.38 35.73 -12.12
N ASP A 23 -31.45 36.41 -13.26
CA ASP A 23 -32.51 36.30 -14.25
C ASP A 23 -32.35 35.07 -15.15
N ASP A 24 -31.10 34.72 -15.50
CA ASP A 24 -30.74 33.41 -16.06
C ASP A 24 -29.51 32.80 -15.34
N LEU A 25 -29.48 31.48 -15.28
CA LEU A 25 -28.36 30.66 -14.80
C LEU A 25 -27.91 29.61 -15.85
N SER A 26 -28.49 29.64 -17.06
CA SER A 26 -28.03 28.85 -18.19
C SER A 26 -26.64 29.28 -18.65
N LEU A 27 -25.86 28.33 -19.18
CA LEU A 27 -24.60 28.63 -19.85
C LEU A 27 -24.78 28.40 -21.35
N ASN A 28 -24.51 29.42 -22.16
CA ASN A 28 -24.69 29.39 -23.62
C ASN A 28 -26.12 28.99 -24.07
N GLY A 29 -27.15 29.27 -23.27
CA GLY A 29 -28.54 28.91 -23.56
C GLY A 29 -28.91 27.44 -23.30
N LEU A 30 -28.04 26.67 -22.64
CA LEU A 30 -28.34 25.30 -22.23
C LEU A 30 -29.05 25.29 -20.88
N GLU A 31 -30.35 24.97 -20.88
CA GLU A 31 -31.12 24.74 -19.64
C GLU A 31 -30.42 23.72 -18.74
N HIS A 32 -30.51 23.88 -17.41
CA HIS A 32 -29.84 23.00 -16.44
C HIS A 32 -30.10 21.50 -16.67
N ARG A 33 -31.29 21.10 -17.15
CA ARG A 33 -31.58 19.68 -17.47
C ARG A 33 -30.81 19.17 -18.69
N ALA A 34 -30.59 20.02 -19.70
CA ALA A 34 -29.78 19.72 -20.88
C ALA A 34 -28.27 19.91 -20.64
N ALA A 35 -27.87 20.59 -19.56
CA ALA A 35 -26.49 20.65 -19.09
C ALA A 35 -26.12 19.46 -18.17
N VAL A 36 -27.07 18.94 -17.39
CA VAL A 36 -26.89 17.78 -16.49
C VAL A 36 -27.07 16.44 -17.21
N GLN A 37 -27.85 16.38 -18.29
CA GLN A 37 -27.72 15.27 -19.25
C GLN A 37 -26.49 15.51 -20.14
N PRO A 38 -25.46 14.63 -20.13
CA PRO A 38 -24.37 14.71 -21.10
C PRO A 38 -24.95 14.54 -22.51
N ALA A 39 -24.52 15.38 -23.46
CA ALA A 39 -25.05 15.37 -24.82
C ALA A 39 -24.73 14.03 -25.54
N GLY A 40 -25.65 13.08 -25.46
CA GLY A 40 -25.71 11.82 -26.23
C GLY A 40 -24.48 10.91 -26.15
N THR A 41 -23.59 11.12 -25.19
CA THR A 41 -22.24 10.53 -25.20
C THR A 41 -22.12 9.40 -24.19
N ALA A 42 -21.96 8.18 -24.74
CA ALA A 42 -21.57 6.97 -24.00
C ALA A 42 -20.31 7.20 -23.13
N PRO A 43 -20.05 6.38 -22.09
CA PRO A 43 -18.82 6.47 -21.31
C PRO A 43 -17.58 6.45 -22.22
N ARG A 44 -16.82 7.53 -22.19
CA ARG A 44 -15.64 7.77 -23.01
C ARG A 44 -14.41 7.88 -22.14
N THR A 45 -13.36 7.16 -22.54
CA THR A 45 -11.99 7.39 -22.09
C THR A 45 -11.62 8.86 -22.26
N ARG A 46 -10.87 9.41 -21.30
CA ARG A 46 -10.27 10.76 -21.40
C ARG A 46 -8.84 10.75 -20.85
N THR A 47 -8.05 11.72 -21.28
CA THR A 47 -6.77 12.05 -20.67
C THR A 47 -6.78 13.51 -20.23
N SER A 48 -6.28 13.78 -19.03
CA SER A 48 -6.04 15.15 -18.56
C SER A 48 -4.61 15.34 -18.08
N SER A 49 -4.05 16.54 -18.22
CA SER A 49 -2.91 16.96 -17.40
C SER A 49 -3.43 17.22 -15.99
N GLY A 50 -2.93 16.47 -15.01
CA GLY A 50 -3.02 16.79 -13.59
C GLY A 50 -1.76 17.50 -13.10
N GLN A 51 -1.80 18.04 -11.89
CA GLN A 51 -0.60 18.41 -11.13
C GLN A 51 -0.69 17.70 -9.78
N LEU A 52 0.13 16.67 -9.57
CA LEU A 52 -0.17 15.63 -8.58
C LEU A 52 -0.09 16.10 -7.12
N HIS A 53 0.67 17.16 -6.83
CA HIS A 53 0.65 17.89 -5.55
C HIS A 53 0.86 19.40 -5.80
N PRO A 54 0.50 20.27 -4.82
CA PRO A 54 0.59 21.73 -4.99
C PRO A 54 2.02 22.29 -5.08
N ALA A 55 2.12 23.53 -5.56
CA ALA A 55 3.37 24.28 -5.56
C ALA A 55 3.67 24.84 -4.17
N ARG A 56 4.93 24.78 -3.71
CA ARG A 56 5.33 25.19 -2.36
C ARG A 56 4.86 26.63 -2.04
N PRO A 57 4.29 26.92 -0.86
CA PRO A 57 3.77 28.26 -0.49
C PRO A 57 4.76 29.43 -0.60
N TRP A 58 6.06 29.14 -0.66
CA TRP A 58 7.15 30.12 -0.79
C TRP A 58 7.45 30.53 -2.24
N LEU A 59 7.06 29.72 -3.24
CA LEU A 59 7.31 30.00 -4.67
C LEU A 59 6.28 30.98 -5.24
N LEU A 60 4.99 30.77 -4.94
CA LEU A 60 3.90 31.64 -5.42
C LEU A 60 4.04 33.11 -4.95
N ARG A 61 4.63 33.33 -3.77
CA ARG A 61 4.89 34.68 -3.20
C ARG A 61 5.66 35.64 -4.10
N GLN A 62 6.46 35.16 -5.06
CA GLN A 62 7.38 36.01 -5.82
C GLN A 62 6.87 36.46 -7.19
N CYS A 63 5.72 35.95 -7.67
CA CYS A 63 5.26 36.20 -9.03
C CYS A 63 3.92 36.98 -9.06
N PRO A 64 3.84 38.11 -9.79
CA PRO A 64 2.55 38.52 -10.36
C PRO A 64 2.10 37.44 -11.35
N GLY A 65 0.77 37.31 -11.54
CA GLY A 65 0.11 36.19 -12.23
C GLY A 65 0.82 35.58 -13.45
N GLN A 66 0.59 34.28 -13.65
CA GLN A 66 1.32 33.46 -14.62
C GLN A 66 0.38 32.84 -15.66
N GLY A 67 0.86 32.74 -16.90
CA GLY A 67 0.31 31.86 -17.93
C GLY A 67 1.17 30.61 -18.06
N ARG A 68 0.55 29.44 -18.03
CA ARG A 68 1.18 28.13 -18.21
C ARG A 68 0.69 27.53 -19.52
N ARG A 69 1.58 27.32 -20.48
CA ARG A 69 1.28 26.57 -21.71
C ARG A 69 1.47 25.09 -21.45
N THR A 70 0.46 24.27 -21.71
CA THR A 70 0.56 22.81 -21.63
C THR A 70 0.82 22.22 -23.01
N ILE A 71 1.83 21.35 -23.08
CA ILE A 71 2.28 20.68 -24.30
C ILE A 71 2.30 19.17 -24.03
N VAL A 72 1.93 18.36 -25.02
CA VAL A 72 2.06 16.89 -24.99
C VAL A 72 3.14 16.52 -25.99
N CYS A 73 4.14 15.75 -25.58
CA CYS A 73 5.24 15.32 -26.44
C CYS A 73 5.31 13.79 -26.53
N ASP A 74 5.96 13.29 -27.58
CA ASP A 74 6.41 11.90 -27.61
C ASP A 74 7.40 11.63 -26.45
N HIS A 75 7.56 10.36 -26.07
CA HIS A 75 8.47 9.93 -25.02
C HIS A 75 9.66 9.18 -25.62
N ASP A 76 10.50 9.92 -26.33
CA ASP A 76 11.78 9.43 -26.84
C ASP A 76 12.85 9.50 -25.71
N GLU A 77 13.48 8.37 -25.39
CA GLU A 77 14.47 8.27 -24.30
C GLU A 77 15.90 8.67 -24.71
N GLU A 78 16.19 8.78 -26.02
CA GLU A 78 17.55 8.95 -26.54
C GLU A 78 17.92 10.39 -26.96
N ASP A 79 16.95 11.30 -27.05
CA ASP A 79 17.18 12.70 -27.44
C ASP A 79 16.33 13.67 -26.58
N ASP A 80 16.95 14.75 -26.10
CA ASP A 80 16.24 15.86 -25.44
C ASP A 80 15.44 16.71 -26.45
N SER A 81 15.60 16.46 -27.76
CA SER A 81 14.85 17.14 -28.82
C SER A 81 13.34 16.92 -28.69
N HIS A 82 12.62 18.01 -28.49
CA HIS A 82 11.15 18.05 -28.43
C HIS A 82 10.54 18.03 -29.85
N ASP A 83 11.07 17.17 -30.73
CA ASP A 83 10.87 17.22 -32.18
C ASP A 83 9.46 16.74 -32.61
N HIS A 84 8.72 16.07 -31.73
CA HIS A 84 7.30 15.75 -31.93
C HIS A 84 6.45 16.10 -30.70
N CYS A 85 5.91 17.32 -30.68
CA CYS A 85 5.05 17.84 -29.63
C CYS A 85 3.79 18.53 -30.17
N GLU A 86 2.68 18.39 -29.46
CA GLU A 86 1.36 18.95 -29.75
C GLU A 86 0.91 19.91 -28.63
N PHE A 87 0.49 21.12 -29.00
CA PHE A 87 -0.03 22.12 -28.07
C PHE A 87 -1.41 21.70 -27.53
N ALA A 88 -1.56 21.58 -26.22
CA ALA A 88 -2.83 21.20 -25.60
C ALA A 88 -3.71 22.41 -25.25
N GLY A 89 -3.10 23.50 -24.78
CA GLY A 89 -3.80 24.72 -24.38
C GLY A 89 -2.99 25.56 -23.38
N ASP A 90 -3.56 26.70 -22.98
CA ASP A 90 -2.99 27.57 -21.95
C ASP A 90 -3.89 27.61 -20.71
N ILE A 91 -3.28 27.63 -19.53
CA ILE A 91 -3.90 27.73 -18.20
C ILE A 91 -3.38 29.01 -17.53
N PHE A 92 -4.20 29.70 -16.73
CA PHE A 92 -3.82 30.95 -16.08
C PHE A 92 -3.94 30.86 -14.55
N ILE A 93 -2.92 31.33 -13.84
CA ILE A 93 -2.85 31.42 -12.38
C ILE A 93 -2.78 32.90 -12.01
N LEU A 94 -3.77 33.39 -11.27
CA LEU A 94 -3.74 34.73 -10.70
C LEU A 94 -2.88 34.72 -9.43
N GLY A 95 -2.20 35.85 -9.17
CA GLY A 95 -1.48 36.05 -7.91
C GLY A 95 -0.65 37.34 -7.85
N GLY A 96 -0.07 37.62 -6.69
CA GLY A 96 0.77 38.81 -6.49
C GLY A 96 1.51 38.90 -5.15
N ALA A 97 2.48 39.83 -5.05
CA ALA A 97 3.49 39.87 -3.99
C ALA A 97 2.99 40.08 -2.54
N ASN A 98 1.73 40.52 -2.34
CA ASN A 98 1.10 40.71 -1.03
C ASN A 98 -0.08 39.75 -0.79
N GLU A 99 -0.22 38.71 -1.61
CA GLU A 99 -1.27 37.72 -1.53
C GLU A 99 -1.13 36.82 -0.30
N MET A 100 -2.25 36.30 0.20
CA MET A 100 -2.25 35.28 1.25
C MET A 100 -1.66 33.98 0.67
N PRO A 101 -0.68 33.32 1.32
CA PRO A 101 -0.19 32.02 0.86
C PRO A 101 -1.32 31.01 0.83
N TRP A 102 -1.53 30.39 -0.34
CA TRP A 102 -2.54 29.37 -0.59
C TRP A 102 -1.97 28.22 -1.42
N GLU A 103 -2.63 27.09 -1.38
CA GLU A 103 -2.44 25.95 -2.28
C GLU A 103 -3.79 25.25 -2.51
N PHE A 104 -3.88 24.40 -3.53
CA PHE A 104 -5.04 23.53 -3.73
C PHE A 104 -4.74 22.13 -3.18
N ASN A 105 -5.63 21.65 -2.32
CA ASN A 105 -5.60 20.32 -1.71
C ASN A 105 -5.88 19.22 -2.76
N LEU A 106 -6.61 19.56 -3.83
CA LEU A 106 -6.95 18.65 -4.92
C LEU A 106 -6.25 19.05 -6.24
N PRO A 107 -5.85 18.07 -7.08
CA PRO A 107 -5.19 18.33 -8.36
C PRO A 107 -6.14 19.03 -9.36
N TYR A 108 -5.66 20.12 -9.96
CA TYR A 108 -6.34 20.71 -11.12
C TYR A 108 -6.15 19.83 -12.36
N HIS A 109 -7.24 19.52 -13.07
CA HIS A 109 -7.25 18.70 -14.28
C HIS A 109 -7.60 19.50 -15.53
N PHE A 110 -6.72 19.47 -16.54
CA PHE A 110 -6.93 20.07 -17.85
C PHE A 110 -7.06 18.98 -18.93
N ASP A 111 -8.18 18.90 -19.67
CA ASP A 111 -8.42 17.82 -20.66
C ASP A 111 -7.49 17.97 -21.89
N ILE A 112 -6.57 17.03 -22.06
CA ILE A 112 -5.58 17.00 -23.14
C ILE A 112 -5.88 15.92 -24.19
N SER A 113 -7.01 15.22 -24.10
CA SER A 113 -7.34 14.05 -24.93
C SER A 113 -7.13 14.33 -26.43
N LYS A 114 -7.62 15.49 -26.90
CA LYS A 114 -7.52 15.92 -28.31
C LYS A 114 -6.09 16.24 -28.76
N ALA A 115 -5.15 16.50 -27.86
CA ALA A 115 -3.74 16.74 -28.20
C ALA A 115 -3.01 15.40 -28.34
N VAL A 116 -3.22 14.47 -27.40
CA VAL A 116 -2.74 13.09 -27.47
C VAL A 116 -3.24 12.40 -28.75
N GLU A 117 -4.52 12.60 -29.11
CA GLU A 117 -5.11 12.09 -30.37
C GLU A 117 -4.45 12.69 -31.63
N ARG A 118 -4.09 13.99 -31.64
CA ARG A 118 -3.40 14.62 -32.79
C ARG A 118 -1.95 14.16 -32.92
N LEU A 119 -1.27 13.92 -31.81
CA LEU A 119 0.06 13.31 -31.73
C LEU A 119 0.07 11.86 -32.23
N GLY A 120 -1.09 11.27 -32.55
CA GLY A 120 -1.24 9.89 -33.01
C GLY A 120 -1.10 8.85 -31.90
N LYS A 121 -1.03 9.28 -30.64
CA LYS A 121 -0.89 8.41 -29.47
C LYS A 121 -2.26 7.90 -28.99
N LYS A 122 -2.25 6.76 -28.31
CA LYS A 122 -3.41 6.30 -27.52
C LYS A 122 -3.52 7.15 -26.26
N LEU A 123 -4.75 7.38 -25.77
CA LEU A 123 -5.00 8.08 -24.50
C LEU A 123 -4.29 7.44 -23.29
N GLY A 124 -4.18 6.10 -23.30
CA GLY A 124 -3.34 5.30 -22.39
C GLY A 124 -2.07 4.75 -23.03
N GLY A 125 -1.52 5.41 -24.05
CA GLY A 125 -0.22 5.09 -24.64
C GLY A 125 0.93 5.73 -23.88
N ASP A 126 2.13 5.63 -24.44
CA ASP A 126 3.31 6.34 -23.94
C ASP A 126 3.43 7.73 -24.59
N TYR A 127 3.62 8.75 -23.75
CA TYR A 127 3.77 10.18 -24.05
C TYR A 127 4.11 10.92 -22.75
N ILE A 128 4.68 12.11 -22.85
CA ILE A 128 4.88 13.01 -21.70
C ILE A 128 4.02 14.26 -21.81
N VAL A 129 3.76 14.90 -20.66
CA VAL A 129 3.20 16.25 -20.59
C VAL A 129 4.30 17.17 -20.09
N THR A 130 4.49 18.30 -20.77
CA THR A 130 5.42 19.36 -20.37
C THR A 130 4.66 20.68 -20.24
N ALA A 131 5.30 21.68 -19.63
CA ALA A 131 4.70 23.01 -19.53
C ALA A 131 5.75 24.12 -19.61
N GLU A 132 5.49 25.10 -20.48
CA GLU A 132 6.19 26.39 -20.49
C GLU A 132 5.49 27.35 -19.53
N LEU A 133 6.25 28.17 -18.80
CA LEU A 133 5.73 29.09 -17.81
C LEU A 133 6.11 30.54 -18.15
N TYR A 134 5.14 31.45 -18.10
CA TYR A 134 5.32 32.86 -18.40
C TYR A 134 4.68 33.73 -17.32
N SER A 135 5.28 34.87 -16.96
CA SER A 135 4.59 35.91 -16.16
C SER A 135 3.71 36.82 -17.04
N VAL A 136 2.76 37.54 -16.44
CA VAL A 136 1.86 38.52 -17.10
C VAL A 136 2.52 39.51 -18.06
N ASN A 137 3.81 39.79 -17.93
CA ASN A 137 4.56 40.66 -18.84
C ASN A 137 5.18 39.95 -20.06
N GLY A 138 4.91 38.65 -20.25
CA GLY A 138 5.45 37.82 -21.33
C GLY A 138 6.86 37.27 -21.08
N THR A 139 7.45 37.48 -19.90
CA THR A 139 8.79 36.92 -19.57
C THR A 139 8.65 35.42 -19.29
N SER A 140 9.45 34.59 -19.99
CA SER A 140 9.56 33.17 -19.70
C SER A 140 10.20 32.95 -18.33
N LEU A 141 9.62 32.04 -17.56
CA LEU A 141 10.04 31.68 -16.20
C LEU A 141 10.62 30.27 -16.18
N ASP A 142 11.35 29.94 -15.11
CA ASP A 142 11.84 28.58 -14.88
C ASP A 142 10.65 27.62 -14.65
N PRO A 143 10.51 26.52 -15.41
CA PRO A 143 9.42 25.56 -15.23
C PRO A 143 9.37 24.94 -13.82
N SER A 144 10.50 24.87 -13.11
CA SER A 144 10.59 24.30 -11.76
C SER A 144 9.94 25.15 -10.66
N LEU A 145 9.45 26.35 -10.97
CA LEU A 145 8.59 27.13 -10.06
C LEU A 145 7.25 26.44 -9.77
N LEU A 146 6.81 25.52 -10.65
CA LEU A 146 5.64 24.66 -10.43
C LEU A 146 6.05 23.18 -10.52
N PRO A 147 5.37 22.27 -9.81
CA PRO A 147 5.52 20.83 -10.02
C PRO A 147 5.28 20.43 -11.48
N ARG A 148 6.07 19.46 -11.97
CA ARG A 148 5.91 18.89 -13.32
C ARG A 148 4.45 18.42 -13.51
N PRO A 149 3.83 18.70 -14.67
CA PRO A 149 2.50 18.14 -14.96
C PRO A 149 2.61 16.62 -15.15
N VAL A 150 1.54 15.91 -14.81
CA VAL A 150 1.43 14.45 -14.98
C VAL A 150 0.24 14.16 -15.87
N GLY A 151 0.40 13.28 -16.87
CA GLY A 151 -0.73 12.82 -17.67
C GLY A 151 -1.53 11.76 -16.91
N VAL A 152 -2.83 12.04 -16.76
CA VAL A 152 -3.83 11.26 -16.02
C VAL A 152 -4.76 10.59 -17.02
N HIS A 153 -4.76 9.26 -17.05
CA HIS A 153 -5.71 8.47 -17.81
C HIS A 153 -6.99 8.29 -16.98
N ARG A 154 -8.16 8.50 -17.60
CA ARG A 154 -9.46 8.13 -17.03
C ARG A 154 -10.13 7.09 -17.95
N PRO A 155 -10.08 5.79 -17.60
CA PRO A 155 -10.79 4.74 -18.33
C PRO A 155 -12.32 4.99 -18.35
N PRO A 156 -13.08 4.35 -19.26
CA PRO A 156 -14.53 4.45 -19.27
C PRO A 156 -15.13 3.72 -18.04
N LEU A 157 -16.31 4.14 -17.61
CA LEU A 157 -17.04 3.50 -16.50
C LEU A 157 -17.25 2.00 -16.77
N GLY A 158 -16.96 1.17 -15.77
CA GLY A 158 -17.01 -0.30 -15.89
C GLY A 158 -15.80 -0.94 -16.57
N TYR A 159 -14.73 -0.20 -16.85
CA TYR A 159 -13.45 -0.77 -17.26
C TYR A 159 -12.75 -1.45 -16.08
N THR A 160 -12.31 -2.69 -16.30
CA THR A 160 -11.33 -3.40 -15.47
C THR A 160 -10.00 -3.47 -16.21
N ASP A 161 -8.90 -3.37 -15.46
CA ASP A 161 -7.60 -3.78 -15.99
C ASP A 161 -7.63 -5.30 -16.28
N PRO A 162 -6.88 -5.80 -17.29
CA PRO A 162 -6.69 -7.24 -17.46
C PRO A 162 -6.15 -7.81 -16.15
N LYS A 163 -6.76 -8.89 -15.64
CA LYS A 163 -6.27 -9.59 -14.45
C LYS A 163 -4.77 -9.94 -14.63
N PRO A 164 -3.99 -10.00 -13.53
CA PRO A 164 -2.75 -10.76 -13.51
C PRO A 164 -2.98 -12.15 -14.10
N SER A 165 -1.96 -12.70 -14.76
CA SER A 165 -2.06 -14.02 -15.36
C SER A 165 -2.34 -15.05 -14.26
N GLU A 166 -3.47 -15.75 -14.39
CA GLU A 166 -3.78 -16.92 -13.55
C GLU A 166 -2.75 -18.00 -13.93
N SER A 167 -1.64 -18.02 -13.20
CA SER A 167 -0.54 -18.92 -13.51
C SER A 167 -0.99 -20.37 -13.35
N ASP A 168 -0.77 -21.19 -14.37
CA ASP A 168 -0.75 -22.64 -14.18
C ASP A 168 0.35 -22.91 -13.15
N VAL A 169 -0.07 -23.22 -11.91
CA VAL A 169 0.73 -23.26 -10.64
C VAL A 169 1.83 -24.33 -10.63
N GLN A 170 2.23 -24.80 -11.80
CA GLN A 170 3.22 -25.85 -12.07
C GLN A 170 4.35 -25.37 -13.01
N SER A 171 4.32 -24.13 -13.53
CA SER A 171 5.16 -23.70 -14.66
C SER A 171 6.19 -22.59 -14.40
N ALA A 172 6.28 -22.02 -13.19
CA ALA A 172 7.26 -20.98 -12.84
C ALA A 172 7.92 -21.18 -11.47
N ASN A 173 9.17 -20.72 -11.32
CA ASN A 173 9.94 -20.76 -10.06
C ASN A 173 9.51 -19.65 -9.08
N VAL A 174 8.22 -19.60 -8.75
CA VAL A 174 7.65 -18.62 -7.82
C VAL A 174 8.12 -18.93 -6.40
N VAL A 175 8.80 -17.98 -5.74
CA VAL A 175 9.18 -18.13 -4.33
C VAL A 175 8.12 -17.54 -3.40
N ILE A 176 7.83 -18.22 -2.29
CA ILE A 176 6.86 -17.75 -1.30
C ILE A 176 7.57 -16.88 -0.26
N ARG A 177 7.12 -15.63 -0.15
CA ARG A 177 7.44 -14.72 0.96
C ARG A 177 6.50 -15.03 2.11
N LYS A 178 7.08 -15.44 3.24
CA LYS A 178 6.37 -15.79 4.48
C LYS A 178 6.36 -14.64 5.47
N ASP A 179 5.49 -14.74 6.46
CA ASP A 179 5.64 -13.99 7.70
C ASP A 179 6.97 -14.34 8.41
N VAL A 180 7.70 -13.34 8.88
CA VAL A 180 8.95 -13.50 9.63
C VAL A 180 8.78 -14.29 10.94
N ASP A 181 7.58 -14.25 11.54
CA ASP A 181 7.27 -14.96 12.78
C ASP A 181 6.80 -16.42 12.55
N THR A 182 6.64 -16.87 11.29
CA THR A 182 6.26 -18.27 10.95
C THR A 182 7.41 -19.12 10.36
N LEU A 183 8.61 -18.53 10.22
CA LEU A 183 9.81 -19.21 9.73
C LEU A 183 10.27 -20.32 10.70
N THR A 184 10.81 -21.41 10.16
CA THR A 184 11.47 -22.44 11.00
C THR A 184 12.86 -21.98 11.45
N ASP A 185 13.44 -22.63 12.46
CA ASP A 185 14.81 -22.34 12.92
C ASP A 185 15.85 -22.52 11.79
N GLU A 186 15.63 -23.47 10.87
CA GLU A 186 16.44 -23.67 9.66
C GLU A 186 16.29 -22.51 8.68
N GLU A 187 15.07 -22.02 8.43
CA GLU A 187 14.82 -20.87 7.55
C GLU A 187 15.41 -19.57 8.11
N VAL A 188 15.27 -19.35 9.43
CA VAL A 188 15.91 -18.23 10.15
C VAL A 188 17.44 -18.32 10.08
N TYR A 189 18.01 -19.52 10.17
CA TYR A 189 19.45 -19.72 10.02
C TYR A 189 19.93 -19.48 8.58
N GLU A 190 19.26 -20.06 7.58
CA GLU A 190 19.59 -19.88 6.16
C GLU A 190 19.56 -18.39 5.78
N LEU A 191 18.51 -17.67 6.18
CA LEU A 191 18.35 -16.25 5.90
C LEU A 191 19.44 -15.39 6.58
N ARG A 192 19.86 -15.73 7.80
CA ARG A 192 21.03 -15.11 8.44
C ARG A 192 22.32 -15.42 7.68
N GLN A 193 22.53 -16.64 7.22
CA GLN A 193 23.73 -17.02 6.46
C GLN A 193 23.76 -16.31 5.09
N ALA A 194 22.64 -16.22 4.38
CA ALA A 194 22.51 -15.50 3.11
C ALA A 194 22.76 -13.99 3.29
N LEU A 195 22.17 -13.35 4.31
CA LEU A 195 22.40 -11.93 4.58
C LEU A 195 23.83 -11.65 5.02
N SER A 196 24.44 -12.50 5.86
CA SER A 196 25.85 -12.36 6.25
C SER A 196 26.78 -12.43 5.02
N ARG A 197 26.53 -13.35 4.09
CA ARG A 197 27.27 -13.43 2.81
C ARG A 197 27.05 -12.18 1.95
N PHE A 198 25.84 -11.60 1.95
CA PHE A 198 25.51 -10.39 1.19
C PHE A 198 26.16 -9.13 1.79
N GLN A 199 26.21 -9.01 3.12
CA GLN A 199 26.87 -7.92 3.86
C GLN A 199 28.40 -7.94 3.73
N ASN A 200 29.00 -9.13 3.66
CA ASN A 200 30.43 -9.30 3.44
C ASN A 200 30.85 -9.19 1.96
N ASP A 201 29.90 -8.98 1.03
CA ASP A 201 30.17 -8.79 -0.38
C ASP A 201 30.35 -7.30 -0.72
N SER A 202 31.51 -6.96 -1.30
CA SER A 202 31.91 -5.59 -1.66
C SER A 202 31.83 -5.30 -3.16
N SER A 203 31.21 -6.18 -3.94
CA SER A 203 30.95 -5.96 -5.38
C SER A 203 29.80 -4.97 -5.62
N VAL A 204 29.56 -4.61 -6.89
CA VAL A 204 28.36 -3.85 -7.30
C VAL A 204 27.05 -4.55 -6.96
N ASP A 205 27.11 -5.86 -6.71
CA ASP A 205 25.98 -6.74 -6.40
C ASP A 205 25.89 -7.04 -4.87
N GLY A 206 26.73 -6.40 -4.05
CA GLY A 206 26.83 -6.56 -2.59
C GLY A 206 25.96 -5.60 -1.78
N TYR A 207 25.81 -5.84 -0.47
CA TYR A 207 24.80 -5.17 0.37
C TYR A 207 24.92 -3.65 0.37
N GLN A 208 26.13 -3.10 0.52
CA GLN A 208 26.35 -1.64 0.48
C GLN A 208 25.89 -1.07 -0.86
N SER A 209 26.34 -1.66 -1.97
CA SER A 209 26.02 -1.21 -3.33
C SER A 209 24.52 -1.20 -3.63
N VAL A 210 23.76 -2.10 -3.01
CA VAL A 210 22.29 -2.17 -3.13
C VAL A 210 21.58 -1.25 -2.14
N ALA A 211 22.03 -1.12 -0.89
CA ALA A 211 21.49 -0.14 0.07
C ALA A 211 21.63 1.31 -0.46
N GLU A 212 22.76 1.59 -1.13
CA GLU A 212 23.03 2.83 -1.86
C GLU A 212 22.07 3.10 -3.05
N PHE A 213 21.16 2.18 -3.42
CA PHE A 213 20.14 2.46 -4.42
C PHE A 213 19.05 3.42 -3.92
N HIS A 214 18.80 3.47 -2.61
CA HIS A 214 17.70 4.24 -2.02
C HIS A 214 18.07 5.71 -1.79
N GLY A 215 18.76 5.97 -0.67
CA GLY A 215 18.97 7.28 -0.08
C GLY A 215 20.28 7.93 -0.52
N LEU A 216 21.32 7.78 0.31
CA LEU A 216 22.67 8.25 0.02
C LEU A 216 23.62 7.10 -0.33
N PRO A 217 24.65 7.36 -1.17
CA PRO A 217 24.97 8.63 -1.81
C PRO A 217 24.01 8.95 -2.97
N ALA A 218 23.70 10.23 -3.14
CA ALA A 218 22.79 10.72 -4.17
C ALA A 218 23.30 10.39 -5.59
N ARG A 219 22.60 9.48 -6.29
CA ARG A 219 22.98 8.92 -7.61
C ARG A 219 22.07 9.38 -8.76
N CYS A 220 20.96 10.07 -8.50
CA CYS A 220 19.96 10.45 -9.51
C CYS A 220 19.96 11.96 -9.81
N PRO A 221 19.67 12.41 -11.05
CA PRO A 221 19.14 11.64 -12.19
C PRO A 221 20.18 10.75 -12.89
N ARG A 222 21.48 11.09 -12.81
CA ARG A 222 22.61 10.23 -13.15
C ARG A 222 23.79 10.51 -12.21
N PRO A 223 24.71 9.55 -11.96
CA PRO A 223 25.81 9.75 -11.01
C PRO A 223 26.80 10.86 -11.38
N ASP A 224 26.88 11.25 -12.64
CA ASP A 224 27.72 12.34 -13.16
C ASP A 224 27.04 13.73 -13.12
N ALA A 225 25.74 13.80 -12.79
CA ALA A 225 24.99 15.06 -12.79
C ALA A 225 25.54 16.06 -11.75
N ARG A 226 25.53 17.36 -12.10
CA ARG A 226 26.01 18.45 -11.23
C ARG A 226 25.21 18.59 -9.94
N VAL A 227 23.90 18.36 -10.01
CA VAL A 227 22.98 18.34 -8.88
C VAL A 227 22.39 16.95 -8.83
N ARG A 228 22.45 16.31 -7.66
CA ARG A 228 22.00 14.93 -7.47
C ARG A 228 21.12 14.81 -6.24
N TYR A 229 20.19 13.87 -6.31
CA TYR A 229 19.22 13.55 -5.26
C TYR A 229 19.29 12.05 -4.93
N ALA A 230 18.62 11.65 -3.84
CA ALA A 230 18.26 10.26 -3.60
C ALA A 230 17.48 9.70 -4.81
N CYS A 231 17.55 8.39 -5.03
CA CYS A 231 16.91 7.75 -6.17
C CYS A 231 15.54 7.12 -5.83
N CYS A 232 15.27 6.87 -4.54
CA CYS A 232 13.99 6.35 -4.07
C CYS A 232 12.82 7.32 -4.34
N VAL A 233 11.80 6.84 -5.06
CA VAL A 233 10.55 7.57 -5.30
C VAL A 233 9.72 7.61 -4.02
N HIS A 234 9.27 8.81 -3.63
CA HIS A 234 8.42 9.09 -2.46
C HIS A 234 7.52 10.31 -2.75
N GLY A 235 6.37 10.40 -2.10
CA GLY A 235 5.33 11.43 -2.30
C GLY A 235 4.76 11.43 -3.71
N MET A 236 4.62 10.24 -4.31
CA MET A 236 4.47 10.03 -5.75
C MET A 236 3.90 8.64 -6.02
N ALA A 237 2.87 8.54 -6.87
CA ALA A 237 2.17 7.31 -7.27
C ALA A 237 3.02 6.16 -7.86
N THR A 238 4.35 6.30 -7.95
CA THR A 238 5.31 5.24 -8.31
C THR A 238 6.23 4.80 -7.16
N PHE A 239 5.99 5.29 -5.93
CA PHE A 239 6.56 4.78 -4.67
C PHE A 239 6.44 3.25 -4.52
N PRO A 240 5.25 2.62 -4.70
CA PRO A 240 5.11 1.18 -4.44
C PRO A 240 5.87 0.34 -5.48
N HIS A 241 5.89 0.78 -6.74
CA HIS A 241 6.63 0.14 -7.84
C HIS A 241 8.15 0.19 -7.61
N TRP A 242 8.66 1.32 -7.11
CA TRP A 242 10.08 1.48 -6.78
C TRP A 242 10.50 0.53 -5.66
N HIS A 243 9.73 0.49 -4.57
CA HIS A 243 10.06 -0.34 -3.42
C HIS A 243 9.85 -1.84 -3.69
N ARG A 244 8.87 -2.22 -4.53
CA ARG A 244 8.74 -3.57 -5.10
C ARG A 244 10.02 -4.01 -5.81
N LEU A 245 10.57 -3.20 -6.71
CA LEU A 245 11.84 -3.51 -7.38
C LEU A 245 13.04 -3.56 -6.42
N PHE A 246 13.06 -2.73 -5.37
CA PHE A 246 14.10 -2.79 -4.35
C PHE A 246 14.08 -4.12 -3.58
N VAL A 247 12.91 -4.58 -3.14
CA VAL A 247 12.77 -5.87 -2.45
C VAL A 247 13.16 -7.02 -3.37
N VAL A 248 12.78 -6.99 -4.65
CA VAL A 248 13.22 -7.99 -5.65
C VAL A 248 14.74 -7.95 -5.89
N GLN A 249 15.36 -6.76 -5.93
CA GLN A 249 16.82 -6.61 -6.05
C GLN A 249 17.54 -7.33 -4.91
N VAL A 250 17.07 -7.16 -3.67
CA VAL A 250 17.65 -7.82 -2.49
C VAL A 250 17.33 -9.32 -2.48
N GLU A 251 16.10 -9.71 -2.81
CA GLU A 251 15.68 -11.12 -2.79
C GLU A 251 16.52 -11.95 -3.78
N ASP A 252 16.70 -11.49 -5.02
CA ASP A 252 17.54 -12.18 -6.00
C ASP A 252 19.03 -12.15 -5.60
N ALA A 253 19.49 -11.12 -4.90
CA ALA A 253 20.84 -11.04 -4.34
C ALA A 253 21.08 -12.02 -3.17
N LEU A 254 20.04 -12.33 -2.37
CA LEU A 254 20.08 -13.36 -1.34
C LEU A 254 19.98 -14.77 -1.93
N LYS A 255 19.12 -14.98 -2.95
CA LYS A 255 19.06 -16.25 -3.72
C LYS A 255 20.43 -16.62 -4.29
N ARG A 256 21.13 -15.67 -4.92
CA ARG A 256 22.52 -15.85 -5.41
C ARG A 256 23.53 -16.25 -4.34
N ARG A 257 23.19 -16.10 -3.04
CA ARG A 257 24.06 -16.39 -1.89
C ARG A 257 23.55 -17.54 -1.01
N GLY A 258 22.52 -18.25 -1.47
CA GLY A 258 22.04 -19.51 -0.89
C GLY A 258 20.73 -19.44 -0.09
N LEU A 259 19.87 -18.46 -0.36
CA LEU A 259 18.48 -18.44 0.12
C LEU A 259 17.55 -19.17 -0.87
N HIS A 260 16.74 -20.11 -0.39
CA HIS A 260 15.86 -20.95 -1.22
C HIS A 260 14.38 -20.53 -1.20
N PHE A 261 13.99 -19.62 -0.30
CA PHE A 261 12.62 -19.09 -0.17
C PHE A 261 12.53 -17.58 -0.44
N GLY A 262 11.33 -17.02 -0.47
CA GLY A 262 11.11 -15.58 -0.71
C GLY A 262 11.46 -14.75 0.51
N ILE A 263 11.83 -13.48 0.32
CA ILE A 263 12.24 -12.64 1.46
C ILE A 263 11.05 -12.35 2.39
N PRO A 264 11.12 -12.75 3.68
CA PRO A 264 9.96 -12.70 4.56
C PRO A 264 9.53 -11.27 4.87
N TYR A 265 8.25 -11.13 5.19
CA TYR A 265 7.63 -9.86 5.56
C TYR A 265 7.42 -9.77 7.07
N TRP A 266 7.47 -8.56 7.61
CA TRP A 266 7.13 -8.27 9.00
C TRP A 266 5.75 -7.61 9.08
N ASP A 267 4.75 -8.34 9.60
CA ASP A 267 3.38 -7.85 9.73
C ASP A 267 3.22 -6.90 10.94
N TRP A 268 3.68 -5.66 10.74
CA TRP A 268 3.63 -4.59 11.74
C TRP A 268 2.23 -4.05 12.04
N THR A 269 1.18 -4.51 11.35
CA THR A 269 -0.20 -4.02 11.60
C THR A 269 -0.81 -4.65 12.86
N ARG A 270 -0.17 -5.67 13.43
CA ARG A 270 -0.68 -6.44 14.58
C ARG A 270 -0.67 -5.67 15.89
N PRO A 271 -1.67 -5.86 16.78
CA PRO A 271 -1.69 -5.24 18.10
C PRO A 271 -0.55 -5.76 18.98
N GLY A 272 0.24 -4.85 19.54
CA GLY A 272 1.36 -5.20 20.42
C GLY A 272 2.63 -5.66 19.72
N THR A 273 2.81 -5.30 18.44
CA THR A 273 3.99 -5.55 17.61
C THR A 273 5.31 -5.18 18.29
N THR A 274 6.37 -5.92 17.99
CA THR A 274 7.76 -5.58 18.35
C THR A 274 8.67 -5.71 17.13
N VAL A 275 9.90 -5.21 17.21
CA VAL A 275 10.97 -5.60 16.28
C VAL A 275 11.06 -7.14 16.23
N PRO A 276 11.09 -7.78 15.04
CA PRO A 276 11.08 -9.23 14.91
C PRO A 276 12.18 -9.96 15.68
N ALA A 277 11.90 -11.20 16.10
CA ALA A 277 12.86 -12.02 16.85
C ALA A 277 14.17 -12.26 16.09
N ILE A 278 14.14 -12.30 14.75
CA ILE A 278 15.34 -12.40 13.92
C ILE A 278 16.26 -11.18 14.04
N ALA A 279 15.72 -9.98 14.30
CA ALA A 279 16.39 -8.69 14.25
C ALA A 279 16.64 -8.04 15.63
N SER A 280 16.06 -8.57 16.71
CA SER A 280 16.01 -7.92 18.04
C SER A 280 17.25 -8.07 18.93
N LYS A 281 18.18 -8.96 18.59
CA LYS A 281 19.40 -9.26 19.38
C LYS A 281 20.67 -9.02 18.56
N GLU A 282 21.73 -8.56 19.22
CA GLU A 282 23.05 -8.30 18.61
C GLU A 282 23.77 -9.58 18.16
N THR A 283 23.53 -10.70 18.84
CA THR A 283 24.14 -12.01 18.53
C THR A 283 23.10 -13.13 18.48
N TYR A 284 23.47 -14.23 17.83
CA TYR A 284 22.77 -15.52 17.90
C TYR A 284 23.81 -16.65 18.05
N VAL A 285 23.36 -17.82 18.50
CA VAL A 285 24.22 -19.02 18.53
C VAL A 285 24.15 -19.71 17.18
N ASP A 286 25.30 -19.92 16.54
CA ASP A 286 25.39 -20.67 15.29
C ASP A 286 25.30 -22.19 15.56
N PRO A 287 24.23 -22.89 15.11
CA PRO A 287 24.03 -24.31 15.38
C PRO A 287 25.09 -25.24 14.76
N ASN A 288 25.95 -24.74 13.85
CA ASN A 288 27.06 -25.52 13.28
C ASN A 288 28.38 -25.38 14.07
N SER A 289 28.49 -24.42 14.99
CA SER A 289 29.73 -24.17 15.75
C SER A 289 29.55 -23.96 17.25
N ASP A 290 28.31 -23.96 17.75
CA ASP A 290 27.91 -23.59 19.12
C ASP A 290 28.44 -22.21 19.58
N SER A 291 28.86 -21.36 18.63
CA SER A 291 29.49 -20.07 18.93
C SER A 291 28.50 -18.90 18.84
N SER A 292 28.65 -17.92 19.73
CA SER A 292 27.88 -16.67 19.70
C SER A 292 28.45 -15.75 18.62
N VAL A 293 27.79 -15.69 17.47
CA VAL A 293 28.18 -14.85 16.33
C VAL A 293 27.27 -13.62 16.21
N HIS A 294 27.78 -12.55 15.58
CA HIS A 294 26.99 -11.35 15.30
C HIS A 294 25.78 -11.67 14.43
N ASN A 295 24.64 -11.07 14.75
CA ASN A 295 23.39 -11.24 14.05
C ASN A 295 23.27 -10.20 12.91
N PRO A 296 23.33 -10.61 11.62
CA PRO A 296 23.36 -9.67 10.49
C PRO A 296 22.06 -8.86 10.32
N PHE A 297 20.99 -9.21 11.04
CA PHE A 297 19.74 -8.43 11.10
C PHE A 297 19.69 -7.39 12.23
N PHE A 298 20.74 -7.23 13.05
CA PHE A 298 20.73 -6.27 14.16
C PHE A 298 21.05 -4.84 13.70
N ASN A 299 22.10 -4.68 12.90
CA ASN A 299 22.52 -3.44 12.25
C ASN A 299 23.39 -3.78 11.02
N ALA A 300 23.87 -2.76 10.32
CA ALA A 300 24.88 -2.87 9.28
C ALA A 300 25.73 -1.57 9.20
N PRO A 301 26.96 -1.63 8.66
CA PRO A 301 27.76 -0.43 8.46
C PRO A 301 27.17 0.48 7.36
N VAL A 302 27.42 1.78 7.46
CA VAL A 302 27.25 2.76 6.37
C VAL A 302 28.66 3.08 5.85
N ALA A 303 29.17 2.22 4.95
CA ALA A 303 30.60 2.09 4.70
C ALA A 303 31.27 3.37 4.18
N PHE A 304 30.57 4.19 3.39
CA PHE A 304 31.09 5.45 2.86
C PHE A 304 31.23 6.57 3.92
N LEU A 305 30.66 6.40 5.12
CA LEU A 305 30.85 7.29 6.27
C LEU A 305 31.74 6.69 7.37
N GLY A 306 31.90 5.36 7.40
CA GLY A 306 32.53 4.65 8.53
C GLY A 306 31.63 4.51 9.76
N GLU A 307 30.32 4.72 9.59
CA GLU A 307 29.30 4.70 10.63
C GLU A 307 28.55 3.35 10.66
N THR A 308 27.61 3.17 11.58
CA THR A 308 26.80 1.94 11.69
C THR A 308 25.36 2.27 12.05
N THR A 309 24.40 1.53 11.49
CA THR A 309 22.98 1.78 11.75
C THR A 309 22.59 1.45 13.20
N SER A 310 21.60 2.17 13.71
CA SER A 310 21.10 2.01 15.08
C SER A 310 19.61 2.28 15.14
N ARG A 311 18.93 1.72 16.14
CA ARG A 311 17.46 1.77 16.28
C ARG A 311 17.10 2.33 17.65
N GLN A 312 16.31 3.39 17.68
CA GLN A 312 15.69 3.89 18.90
C GLN A 312 14.19 3.59 18.84
N VAL A 313 13.84 2.34 19.18
CA VAL A 313 12.45 1.85 19.10
C VAL A 313 11.54 2.65 20.04
N GLN A 314 10.45 3.18 19.50
CA GLN A 314 9.44 3.94 20.24
C GLN A 314 8.44 2.99 20.92
N ALA A 315 7.86 3.39 22.06
CA ALA A 315 6.98 2.52 22.86
C ALA A 315 5.66 2.21 22.15
N GLU A 316 5.22 3.14 21.31
CA GLU A 316 4.00 3.17 20.52
C GLU A 316 3.90 1.98 19.55
N LEU A 317 5.04 1.44 19.09
CA LEU A 317 5.10 0.22 18.26
C LEU A 317 4.43 -0.98 18.93
N SER A 318 4.58 -1.08 20.26
CA SER A 318 4.07 -2.19 21.07
C SER A 318 2.75 -1.87 21.77
N THR A 319 2.03 -0.84 21.30
CA THR A 319 0.69 -0.48 21.77
C THR A 319 -0.26 -1.67 21.63
N LYS A 320 -0.96 -1.99 22.73
CA LYS A 320 -2.03 -2.98 22.76
C LYS A 320 -3.33 -2.21 23.00
N PRO A 321 -4.21 -2.08 21.99
CA PRO A 321 -5.46 -1.34 22.12
C PRO A 321 -6.42 -2.05 23.09
N ALA A 322 -7.51 -1.37 23.47
CA ALA A 322 -8.56 -2.00 24.26
C ALA A 322 -9.33 -3.05 23.42
N TYR A 323 -10.25 -3.77 24.06
CA TYR A 323 -11.09 -4.74 23.36
C TYR A 323 -12.09 -4.01 22.45
N GLY A 324 -12.03 -4.28 21.14
CA GLY A 324 -12.81 -3.59 20.10
C GLY A 324 -12.09 -2.39 19.45
N ASP A 325 -10.93 -1.99 19.96
CA ASP A 325 -10.10 -0.91 19.39
C ASP A 325 -8.94 -1.48 18.54
N HIS A 326 -8.42 -0.66 17.63
CA HIS A 326 -7.31 -0.99 16.73
C HIS A 326 -6.01 -0.22 17.05
N THR A 327 -4.93 -0.52 16.33
CA THR A 327 -3.74 0.33 16.29
C THR A 327 -3.84 1.35 15.15
N ALA A 328 -3.17 2.50 15.26
CA ALA A 328 -3.10 3.49 14.19
C ALA A 328 -2.52 2.92 12.87
N LEU A 329 -1.63 1.93 12.97
CA LEU A 329 -1.08 1.18 11.83
C LEU A 329 -2.15 0.34 11.12
N PHE A 330 -3.12 -0.21 11.87
CA PHE A 330 -4.20 -1.02 11.34
C PHE A 330 -5.33 -0.16 10.75
N ASP A 331 -5.80 0.86 11.48
CA ASP A 331 -6.83 1.78 10.95
C ASP A 331 -6.34 2.62 9.77
N GLY A 332 -5.07 3.04 9.76
CA GLY A 332 -4.46 3.70 8.61
C GLY A 332 -4.45 2.80 7.37
N MET A 333 -4.09 1.52 7.52
CA MET A 333 -4.16 0.57 6.42
C MET A 333 -5.59 0.24 5.98
N LEU A 334 -6.57 0.20 6.90
CA LEU A 334 -7.99 0.11 6.53
C LEU A 334 -8.43 1.30 5.68
N LEU A 335 -8.05 2.54 6.06
CA LEU A 335 -8.36 3.74 5.30
C LEU A 335 -7.70 3.75 3.92
N ALA A 336 -6.50 3.17 3.78
CA ALA A 336 -5.88 2.95 2.47
C ALA A 336 -6.64 1.89 1.65
N PHE A 337 -6.99 0.74 2.25
CA PHE A 337 -7.73 -0.32 1.57
C PHE A 337 -9.15 0.06 1.14
N GLU A 338 -9.72 1.07 1.77
CA GLU A 338 -10.98 1.68 1.40
C GLU A 338 -10.96 2.38 0.03
N GLN A 339 -9.81 2.92 -0.36
CA GLN A 339 -9.70 3.79 -1.53
C GLN A 339 -9.87 3.01 -2.83
N ARG A 340 -10.65 3.58 -3.75
CA ARG A 340 -11.04 2.97 -5.03
C ARG A 340 -10.25 3.48 -6.24
N ASP A 341 -9.55 4.61 -6.12
CA ASP A 341 -8.50 5.05 -7.06
C ASP A 341 -7.11 4.70 -6.52
N PHE A 342 -6.14 4.51 -7.42
CA PHE A 342 -4.77 4.16 -7.06
C PHE A 342 -4.04 5.26 -6.30
N CYS A 343 -4.21 6.53 -6.68
CA CYS A 343 -3.49 7.64 -6.05
C CYS A 343 -4.06 7.96 -4.67
N ASP A 344 -5.38 7.86 -4.52
CA ASP A 344 -6.04 7.99 -3.22
C ASP A 344 -5.56 6.89 -2.25
N PHE A 345 -5.44 5.63 -2.73
CA PHE A 345 -4.79 4.54 -2.00
C PHE A 345 -3.34 4.86 -1.65
N GLU A 346 -2.55 5.25 -2.63
CA GLU A 346 -1.09 5.41 -2.52
C GLU A 346 -0.69 6.50 -1.52
N VAL A 347 -1.41 7.62 -1.48
CA VAL A 347 -1.17 8.69 -0.49
C VAL A 347 -1.39 8.19 0.94
N GLN A 348 -2.50 7.50 1.22
CA GLN A 348 -2.74 6.93 2.56
C GLN A 348 -1.69 5.85 2.89
N PHE A 349 -1.37 5.02 1.91
CA PHE A 349 -0.45 3.90 2.02
C PHE A 349 0.99 4.34 2.32
N GLU A 350 1.54 5.32 1.59
CA GLU A 350 2.88 5.85 1.88
C GLU A 350 2.90 6.56 3.24
N VAL A 351 1.88 7.36 3.58
CA VAL A 351 1.82 8.05 4.90
C VAL A 351 1.80 7.04 6.05
N VAL A 352 1.14 5.88 5.90
CA VAL A 352 1.12 4.84 6.93
C VAL A 352 2.43 4.02 6.96
N HIS A 353 3.09 3.76 5.83
CA HIS A 353 4.41 3.10 5.81
C HIS A 353 5.50 3.95 6.51
N ASN A 354 5.38 5.27 6.47
CA ASN A 354 6.31 6.20 7.14
C ASN A 354 6.27 6.06 8.68
N LEU A 355 5.20 5.51 9.27
CA LEU A 355 5.09 5.38 10.73
C LEU A 355 6.02 4.29 11.30
N PRO A 356 6.08 3.04 10.81
CA PRO A 356 7.10 2.07 11.20
C PRO A 356 8.55 2.56 11.04
N HIS A 357 8.84 3.38 10.03
CA HIS A 357 10.15 4.02 9.85
C HIS A 357 10.56 4.84 11.08
N PHE A 358 9.69 5.71 11.58
CA PHE A 358 9.92 6.46 12.81
C PHE A 358 9.84 5.58 14.06
N LEU A 359 8.88 4.65 14.16
CA LEU A 359 8.68 3.81 15.33
C LEU A 359 9.86 2.87 15.62
N VAL A 360 10.68 2.50 14.63
CA VAL A 360 11.89 1.69 14.82
C VAL A 360 13.16 2.54 14.86
N GLY A 361 13.29 3.55 13.98
CA GLY A 361 14.48 4.40 13.93
C GLY A 361 14.57 5.42 15.07
N GLY A 362 13.45 6.02 15.44
CA GLY A 362 13.37 7.10 16.42
C GLY A 362 14.18 8.33 15.99
N PHE A 363 14.95 8.88 16.93
CA PHE A 363 15.79 10.06 16.73
C PHE A 363 17.27 9.71 16.44
N ALA A 364 17.55 8.45 16.07
CA ALA A 364 18.89 8.00 15.73
C ALA A 364 19.28 8.45 14.30
N PRO A 365 20.46 9.06 14.09
CA PRO A 365 20.79 9.76 12.84
C PRO A 365 21.12 8.84 11.65
N TYR A 366 21.51 7.59 11.93
CA TYR A 366 21.75 6.54 10.94
C TYR A 366 20.77 5.40 11.24
N SER A 367 19.52 5.57 10.82
CA SER A 367 18.44 4.66 11.21
C SER A 367 17.31 4.62 10.17
N LEU A 368 16.36 3.71 10.41
CA LEU A 368 15.15 3.57 9.60
C LEU A 368 14.35 4.89 9.46
N SER A 369 14.40 5.81 10.43
CA SER A 369 13.66 7.09 10.38
C SER A 369 14.29 8.13 9.44
N THR A 370 15.45 7.84 8.85
CA THR A 370 16.19 8.76 7.98
C THR A 370 16.26 8.25 6.54
N LEU A 371 15.58 8.93 5.61
CA LEU A 371 15.52 8.60 4.17
C LEU A 371 16.90 8.29 3.56
N HIS A 372 17.93 9.02 4.00
CA HIS A 372 19.31 8.86 3.55
C HIS A 372 19.94 7.49 3.87
N TYR A 373 19.57 6.89 5.00
CA TYR A 373 20.27 5.72 5.58
C TYR A 373 19.35 4.54 5.92
N SER A 374 18.03 4.69 5.78
CA SER A 374 17.03 3.69 6.16
C SER A 374 17.29 2.32 5.52
N ALA A 375 17.65 2.27 4.23
CA ALA A 375 17.98 1.05 3.50
C ALA A 375 19.26 0.33 3.95
N PHE A 376 20.10 0.96 4.78
CA PHE A 376 21.25 0.32 5.44
C PHE A 376 20.87 -0.33 6.78
N ASP A 377 19.61 -0.22 7.22
CA ASP A 377 19.10 -1.05 8.30
C ASP A 377 18.51 -2.35 7.70
N PRO A 378 19.01 -3.55 8.06
CA PRO A 378 18.46 -4.82 7.58
C PRO A 378 16.95 -5.01 7.77
N ILE A 379 16.32 -4.34 8.74
CA ILE A 379 14.87 -4.43 8.95
C ILE A 379 14.07 -3.72 7.85
N PHE A 380 14.68 -2.77 7.12
CA PHE A 380 14.06 -2.05 6.00
C PHE A 380 13.45 -3.00 4.98
N ILE A 381 14.13 -4.12 4.71
CA ILE A 381 13.73 -5.06 3.67
C ILE A 381 12.58 -5.96 4.16
N LEU A 382 12.55 -6.33 5.45
CA LEU A 382 11.45 -7.06 6.09
C LEU A 382 10.18 -6.17 6.19
N HIS A 383 10.38 -4.89 6.50
CA HIS A 383 9.32 -3.89 6.47
C HIS A 383 8.76 -3.71 5.05
N HIS A 384 9.61 -3.49 4.05
CA HIS A 384 9.17 -3.28 2.67
C HIS A 384 8.61 -4.54 1.99
N SER A 385 9.01 -5.74 2.42
CA SER A 385 8.34 -6.98 2.00
C SER A 385 6.86 -7.00 2.48
N ASN A 386 6.56 -6.41 3.65
CA ASN A 386 5.17 -6.22 4.09
C ASN A 386 4.47 -5.04 3.41
N VAL A 387 5.19 -3.94 3.09
CA VAL A 387 4.63 -2.86 2.26
C VAL A 387 4.16 -3.43 0.91
N ASP A 388 5.04 -4.14 0.20
CA ASP A 388 4.72 -4.79 -1.07
C ASP A 388 3.56 -5.82 -0.96
N ARG A 389 3.48 -6.53 0.18
CA ARG A 389 2.36 -7.43 0.51
C ARG A 389 1.04 -6.69 0.67
N LEU A 390 1.04 -5.57 1.39
CA LEU A 390 -0.14 -4.74 1.59
C LEU A 390 -0.61 -4.16 0.24
N TRP A 391 0.29 -3.78 -0.67
CA TRP A 391 -0.10 -3.43 -2.04
C TRP A 391 -0.74 -4.61 -2.81
N ALA A 392 -0.20 -5.83 -2.67
CA ALA A 392 -0.84 -7.03 -3.24
C ALA A 392 -2.25 -7.30 -2.68
N ILE A 393 -2.50 -7.01 -1.40
CA ILE A 393 -3.83 -7.08 -0.77
C ILE A 393 -4.79 -6.04 -1.39
N TRP A 394 -4.36 -4.80 -1.62
CA TRP A 394 -5.18 -3.79 -2.31
C TRP A 394 -5.46 -4.17 -3.76
N GLN A 395 -4.45 -4.68 -4.48
CA GLN A 395 -4.62 -5.18 -5.84
C GLN A 395 -5.66 -6.30 -5.91
N ALA A 396 -5.67 -7.23 -4.94
CA ALA A 396 -6.69 -8.27 -4.84
C ALA A 396 -8.09 -7.72 -4.51
N LEU A 397 -8.21 -6.72 -3.63
CA LEU A 397 -9.48 -6.02 -3.36
C LEU A 397 -10.04 -5.35 -4.64
N GLN A 398 -9.22 -4.62 -5.39
CA GLN A 398 -9.67 -3.97 -6.63
C GLN A 398 -10.12 -5.00 -7.70
N ILE A 399 -9.43 -6.14 -7.80
CA ILE A 399 -9.83 -7.25 -8.67
C ILE A 399 -11.17 -7.85 -8.22
N LYS A 400 -11.41 -8.01 -6.91
CA LYS A 400 -12.73 -8.41 -6.37
C LYS A 400 -13.82 -7.40 -6.74
N ARG A 401 -13.57 -6.10 -6.48
CA ARG A 401 -14.52 -4.98 -6.70
C ARG A 401 -14.86 -4.73 -8.18
N GLY A 402 -14.19 -5.39 -9.12
CA GLY A 402 -14.34 -5.11 -10.54
C GLY A 402 -13.82 -3.72 -10.92
N LEU A 403 -12.75 -3.26 -10.28
CA LEU A 403 -12.15 -1.94 -10.48
C LEU A 403 -10.76 -2.01 -11.13
N PRO A 404 -10.28 -0.91 -11.74
CA PRO A 404 -8.88 -0.77 -12.13
C PRO A 404 -7.95 -0.87 -10.90
N TYR A 405 -6.76 -1.43 -11.12
CA TYR A 405 -5.73 -1.57 -10.08
C TYR A 405 -4.37 -0.99 -10.52
N LYS A 406 -4.30 -0.40 -11.72
CA LYS A 406 -3.12 0.33 -12.20
C LYS A 406 -3.24 1.82 -11.92
N ALA A 407 -2.10 2.51 -11.83
CA ALA A 407 -1.97 3.93 -11.55
C ALA A 407 -2.39 4.83 -12.74
N HIS A 408 -3.60 4.63 -13.27
CA HIS A 408 -4.20 5.47 -14.33
C HIS A 408 -4.24 6.96 -13.91
N CYS A 409 -4.45 7.21 -12.60
CA CYS A 409 -4.37 8.51 -11.94
C CYS A 409 -3.03 9.26 -12.16
N ALA A 410 -1.94 8.55 -12.45
CA ALA A 410 -0.59 9.07 -12.66
C ALA A 410 0.07 8.49 -13.93
N HIS A 411 -0.75 8.12 -14.92
CA HIS A 411 -0.38 7.27 -16.07
C HIS A 411 1.00 7.53 -16.68
N THR A 412 1.39 8.79 -16.95
CA THR A 412 2.68 9.08 -17.60
C THR A 412 3.89 8.75 -16.72
N MET A 413 3.75 8.82 -15.39
CA MET A 413 4.81 8.38 -14.47
C MET A 413 5.04 6.86 -14.53
N THR A 414 4.08 6.08 -15.05
CA THR A 414 4.23 4.62 -15.19
C THR A 414 5.11 4.19 -16.36
N HIS A 415 5.57 5.15 -17.18
CA HIS A 415 6.51 4.93 -18.28
C HIS A 415 7.91 5.48 -17.97
N GLU A 416 8.05 6.48 -17.09
CA GLU A 416 9.37 6.96 -16.63
C GLU A 416 10.17 5.81 -15.96
N LEU A 417 11.39 5.56 -16.43
CA LEU A 417 12.28 4.54 -15.88
C LEU A 417 12.67 4.82 -14.42
N LEU A 418 12.27 3.93 -13.51
CA LEU A 418 12.68 3.93 -12.10
C LEU A 418 14.20 3.82 -11.99
N LYS A 419 14.84 4.88 -11.53
CA LYS A 419 16.28 4.91 -11.27
C LYS A 419 16.55 4.50 -9.81
N PRO A 420 17.61 3.73 -9.50
CA PRO A 420 18.73 3.38 -10.38
C PRO A 420 18.52 2.08 -11.17
N PHE A 421 17.37 1.40 -11.06
CA PHE A 421 17.13 0.11 -11.71
C PHE A 421 17.32 0.19 -13.24
N GLY A 422 16.76 1.23 -13.85
CA GLY A 422 16.98 1.62 -15.26
C GLY A 422 18.27 2.41 -15.50
N PHE A 423 19.37 2.05 -14.83
CA PHE A 423 20.73 2.42 -15.23
C PHE A 423 21.46 1.19 -15.76
N ALA A 424 22.09 1.33 -16.92
CA ALA A 424 22.89 0.26 -17.52
C ALA A 424 24.06 -0.20 -16.60
N PRO A 425 24.58 -1.43 -16.79
CA PRO A 425 25.78 -1.89 -16.12
C PRO A 425 26.97 -0.92 -16.31
N PRO A 426 27.78 -0.67 -15.27
CA PRO A 426 27.87 -1.42 -14.01
C PRO A 426 26.99 -0.87 -12.87
N LEU A 427 26.07 0.07 -13.12
CA LEU A 427 25.30 0.73 -12.05
C LEU A 427 24.15 -0.12 -11.50
N ASN A 428 23.47 -0.87 -12.36
CA ASN A 428 22.68 -2.05 -11.98
C ASN A 428 23.14 -3.23 -12.87
N SER A 429 23.37 -4.40 -12.29
CA SER A 429 23.69 -5.64 -13.02
C SER A 429 22.59 -6.70 -12.96
N ASN A 430 21.49 -6.45 -12.25
CA ASN A 430 20.38 -7.40 -12.19
C ASN A 430 19.46 -7.20 -13.41
N GLU A 431 19.54 -8.15 -14.35
CA GLU A 431 18.74 -8.19 -15.58
C GLU A 431 17.22 -8.10 -15.30
N LYS A 432 16.71 -8.72 -14.23
CA LYS A 432 15.28 -8.69 -13.89
C LYS A 432 14.83 -7.28 -13.52
N THR A 433 15.49 -6.61 -12.57
CA THR A 433 15.08 -5.26 -12.15
C THR A 433 15.38 -4.19 -13.20
N HIS A 434 16.39 -4.41 -14.04
CA HIS A 434 16.68 -3.54 -15.18
C HIS A 434 15.61 -3.64 -16.28
N SER A 435 15.21 -4.85 -16.67
CA SER A 435 14.14 -5.07 -17.68
C SER A 435 12.77 -4.58 -17.21
N HIS A 436 12.47 -4.71 -15.92
CA HIS A 436 11.20 -4.28 -15.32
C HIS A 436 11.28 -2.86 -14.71
N ALA A 437 12.29 -2.06 -15.08
CA ALA A 437 12.49 -0.72 -14.52
C ALA A 437 11.38 0.31 -14.85
N ARG A 438 10.45 -0.01 -15.75
CA ARG A 438 9.24 0.81 -15.98
C ARG A 438 8.11 0.36 -15.04
N PRO A 439 7.46 1.26 -14.27
CA PRO A 439 6.41 0.88 -13.31
C PRO A 439 5.24 0.11 -13.94
N SER A 440 4.94 0.36 -15.22
CA SER A 440 3.94 -0.37 -15.99
C SER A 440 4.18 -1.89 -16.09
N ALA A 441 5.40 -2.37 -15.86
CA ALA A 441 5.79 -3.78 -15.95
C ALA A 441 5.73 -4.55 -14.61
N VAL A 442 5.58 -3.90 -13.44
CA VAL A 442 5.75 -4.57 -12.12
C VAL A 442 4.44 -4.94 -11.42
N TYR A 443 3.30 -4.84 -12.10
CA TYR A 443 1.97 -5.11 -11.52
C TYR A 443 1.68 -6.59 -11.30
N ASP A 444 2.03 -7.45 -12.25
CA ASP A 444 1.89 -8.91 -12.12
C ASP A 444 3.17 -9.48 -11.49
N TYR A 445 3.19 -9.49 -10.15
CA TYR A 445 4.37 -9.84 -9.36
C TYR A 445 4.68 -11.34 -9.38
N GLU A 446 3.69 -12.20 -9.65
CA GLU A 446 3.89 -13.65 -9.73
C GLU A 446 4.55 -14.03 -11.07
N HIS A 447 4.04 -13.50 -12.18
CA HIS A 447 4.54 -13.80 -13.52
C HIS A 447 5.85 -13.08 -13.87
N GLU A 448 5.88 -11.74 -13.73
CA GLU A 448 7.01 -10.92 -14.21
C GLU A 448 8.21 -10.97 -13.23
N LEU A 449 7.94 -11.10 -11.92
CA LEU A 449 8.97 -10.97 -10.88
C LEU A 449 9.30 -12.28 -10.14
N GLY A 450 8.41 -13.28 -10.19
CA GLY A 450 8.67 -14.65 -9.71
C GLY A 450 8.59 -14.82 -8.19
N TYR A 451 7.67 -14.14 -7.51
CA TYR A 451 7.38 -14.36 -6.09
C TYR A 451 5.88 -14.25 -5.80
N ALA A 452 5.44 -14.82 -4.68
CA ALA A 452 4.09 -14.69 -4.14
C ALA A 452 4.13 -14.65 -2.60
N TYR A 453 2.97 -14.58 -1.96
CA TYR A 453 2.83 -14.55 -0.50
C TYR A 453 2.16 -15.81 0.03
N ASP A 454 2.52 -16.24 1.25
CA ASP A 454 1.86 -17.35 1.94
C ASP A 454 0.38 -17.04 2.30
N SER A 455 0.08 -15.77 2.55
CA SER A 455 -1.26 -15.28 2.89
C SER A 455 -1.46 -13.82 2.49
N LEU A 456 -2.56 -13.53 1.78
CA LEU A 456 -3.08 -12.17 1.56
C LEU A 456 -4.17 -11.79 2.60
N GLN A 457 -4.21 -12.42 3.77
CA GLN A 457 -5.13 -12.02 4.85
C GLN A 457 -4.64 -10.75 5.57
N PHE A 458 -5.58 -9.88 5.95
CA PHE A 458 -5.33 -8.68 6.75
C PHE A 458 -6.11 -8.77 8.07
N GLY A 459 -5.44 -8.64 9.22
CA GLY A 459 -6.09 -8.80 10.53
C GLY A 459 -6.71 -10.19 10.79
N GLY A 460 -6.36 -11.19 9.99
CA GLY A 460 -7.01 -12.51 9.99
C GLY A 460 -8.31 -12.59 9.20
N MET A 461 -8.64 -11.57 8.40
CA MET A 461 -9.72 -11.56 7.39
C MET A 461 -9.15 -11.93 6.01
N THR A 462 -9.87 -12.72 5.22
CA THR A 462 -9.61 -12.85 3.77
C THR A 462 -9.99 -11.58 3.02
N ILE A 463 -9.58 -11.48 1.74
CA ILE A 463 -10.00 -10.39 0.83
C ILE A 463 -11.52 -10.21 0.84
N ASP A 464 -12.30 -11.31 0.87
CA ASP A 464 -13.76 -11.23 0.90
C ASP A 464 -14.32 -10.59 2.17
N GLN A 465 -13.78 -10.98 3.33
CA GLN A 465 -14.19 -10.49 4.64
C GLN A 465 -13.71 -9.05 4.87
N LEU A 466 -12.50 -8.73 4.40
CA LEU A 466 -11.91 -7.40 4.46
C LEU A 466 -12.74 -6.38 3.67
N ASP A 467 -13.19 -6.74 2.47
CA ASP A 467 -14.00 -5.86 1.62
C ASP A 467 -15.37 -5.56 2.27
N HIS A 468 -16.01 -6.59 2.82
CA HIS A 468 -17.26 -6.43 3.57
C HIS A 468 -17.09 -5.56 4.82
N TYR A 469 -16.03 -5.80 5.61
CA TYR A 469 -15.69 -5.01 6.80
C TYR A 469 -15.38 -3.54 6.46
N ILE A 470 -14.80 -3.29 5.28
CA ILE A 470 -14.59 -1.95 4.75
C ILE A 470 -15.93 -1.28 4.42
N ASP A 471 -16.82 -1.91 3.65
CA ASP A 471 -18.11 -1.30 3.32
C ASP A 471 -19.02 -1.08 4.56
N GLU A 472 -18.94 -1.92 5.61
CA GLU A 472 -19.58 -1.66 6.92
C GLU A 472 -19.07 -0.39 7.64
N ARG A 473 -17.82 0.02 7.37
CA ARG A 473 -17.24 1.28 7.87
C ARG A 473 -17.61 2.48 6.98
N ARG A 474 -17.78 2.27 5.67
CA ARG A 474 -18.18 3.28 4.67
C ARG A 474 -19.66 3.65 4.75
N ALA A 475 -20.49 2.77 5.29
CA ALA A 475 -21.91 3.02 5.57
C ALA A 475 -22.16 4.02 6.73
N ARG A 476 -21.13 4.71 7.25
CA ARG A 476 -21.20 5.60 8.42
C ARG A 476 -20.64 6.98 8.04
N ASP A 477 -21.29 8.04 8.54
CA ASP A 477 -20.81 9.42 8.37
C ASP A 477 -19.48 9.62 9.09
N ARG A 478 -18.51 10.25 8.41
CA ARG A 478 -17.13 10.41 8.92
C ARG A 478 -16.60 11.81 8.62
N THR A 479 -15.65 12.25 9.43
CA THR A 479 -15.00 13.55 9.26
C THR A 479 -13.51 13.36 9.42
N PHE A 480 -12.76 13.77 8.41
CA PHE A 480 -11.32 13.58 8.30
C PHE A 480 -10.60 14.91 8.42
N VAL A 481 -9.41 14.87 9.01
CA VAL A 481 -8.47 15.98 9.01
C VAL A 481 -7.34 15.65 8.05
N GLU A 482 -7.05 16.59 7.16
CA GLU A 482 -5.86 16.51 6.31
C GLU A 482 -4.63 16.66 7.21
N ILE A 483 -3.95 15.53 7.43
CA ILE A 483 -3.03 15.23 8.55
C ILE A 483 -3.76 14.90 9.89
N THR A 484 -4.19 13.62 9.99
CA THR A 484 -4.59 12.84 11.19
C THR A 484 -5.88 13.22 11.95
N ASP A 485 -6.79 12.23 12.03
CA ASP A 485 -8.08 12.30 12.75
C ASP A 485 -7.93 12.43 14.27
N ALA A 486 -8.79 13.26 14.88
CA ALA A 486 -8.93 13.47 16.31
C ALA A 486 -10.30 14.03 16.76
N LEU A 487 -11.34 14.02 15.90
CA LEU A 487 -12.59 14.76 16.18
C LEU A 487 -13.64 13.95 16.95
N SER A 488 -13.76 12.65 16.67
CA SER A 488 -14.76 11.76 17.27
C SER A 488 -14.68 11.67 18.81
N ALA A 489 -13.48 11.82 19.38
CA ALA A 489 -13.24 11.76 20.83
C ALA A 489 -13.72 13.02 21.59
N LEU A 490 -14.05 14.12 20.91
CA LEU A 490 -14.33 15.42 21.54
C LEU A 490 -15.83 15.72 21.76
N SER A 491 -16.73 14.85 21.29
CA SER A 491 -18.19 15.08 21.30
C SER A 491 -18.61 16.38 20.58
N LEU A 492 -17.88 16.77 19.54
CA LEU A 492 -18.21 17.88 18.64
C LEU A 492 -18.88 17.35 17.37
N ASN A 493 -19.80 18.12 16.82
CA ASN A 493 -20.33 17.91 15.47
C ASN A 493 -19.32 18.45 14.44
N TYR A 494 -19.42 17.99 13.18
CA TYR A 494 -18.48 18.43 12.14
C TYR A 494 -18.62 19.93 11.81
N ASP A 495 -19.80 20.52 12.04
CA ASP A 495 -20.17 21.92 11.82
C ASP A 495 -20.00 22.82 13.05
N ASP A 496 -19.57 22.28 14.20
CA ASP A 496 -19.20 23.09 15.37
C ASP A 496 -17.98 24.00 15.09
N ASN A 497 -17.83 25.07 15.85
CA ASN A 497 -16.75 26.04 15.66
C ASN A 497 -15.48 25.64 16.44
N TYR A 498 -14.59 24.89 15.80
CA TYR A 498 -13.27 24.49 16.32
C TYR A 498 -12.12 24.91 15.39
N LYS A 499 -10.89 24.99 15.93
CA LYS A 499 -9.65 25.25 15.16
C LYS A 499 -8.62 24.18 15.47
N ILE A 500 -8.03 23.61 14.43
CA ILE A 500 -6.89 22.69 14.50
C ILE A 500 -5.59 23.51 14.59
N SER A 501 -4.61 23.02 15.35
CA SER A 501 -3.25 23.58 15.41
C SER A 501 -2.23 22.46 15.47
N LEU A 502 -1.18 22.55 14.64
CA LEU A 502 -0.17 21.51 14.50
C LEU A 502 1.13 21.89 15.21
N ALA A 503 1.66 20.98 16.03
CA ALA A 503 2.95 21.11 16.70
C ALA A 503 3.95 20.12 16.09
N ILE A 504 4.74 20.59 15.12
CA ILE A 504 5.62 19.75 14.31
C ILE A 504 7.04 19.74 14.89
N LYS A 505 7.62 18.55 15.07
CA LYS A 505 9.00 18.33 15.48
C LYS A 505 9.71 17.47 14.43
N ASP A 506 10.97 17.77 14.14
CA ASP A 506 11.78 16.88 13.29
C ASP A 506 12.39 15.71 14.08
N VAL A 507 12.97 14.74 13.36
CA VAL A 507 13.66 13.56 13.91
C VAL A 507 14.96 13.88 14.68
N ASN A 508 15.31 15.16 14.86
CA ASN A 508 16.36 15.62 15.78
C ASN A 508 15.76 16.29 17.04
N GLY A 509 14.43 16.26 17.20
CA GLY A 509 13.70 16.81 18.34
C GLY A 509 13.45 18.32 18.27
N LYS A 510 13.78 18.98 17.17
CA LYS A 510 13.65 20.44 17.00
C LYS A 510 12.23 20.80 16.54
N ASP A 511 11.63 21.79 17.21
CA ASP A 511 10.35 22.39 16.81
C ASP A 511 10.43 23.14 15.47
N TRP A 512 9.42 22.98 14.63
CA TRP A 512 9.22 23.69 13.38
C TRP A 512 8.02 24.65 13.45
N PRO A 513 8.06 25.81 12.77
CA PRO A 513 6.92 26.72 12.70
C PRO A 513 5.66 26.06 12.12
N GLU A 514 4.48 26.39 12.65
CA GLU A 514 3.17 25.89 12.17
C GLU A 514 2.97 26.17 10.66
N ASN A 515 3.52 27.30 10.15
CA ASN A 515 3.48 27.68 8.74
C ASN A 515 4.59 27.05 7.86
N THR A 516 5.21 25.95 8.30
CA THR A 516 6.13 25.16 7.46
C THR A 516 5.38 24.39 6.37
N PHE A 517 4.15 23.98 6.69
CA PHE A 517 3.20 23.31 5.81
C PHE A 517 1.99 24.23 5.57
N SER A 518 1.06 23.78 4.73
CA SER A 518 -0.28 24.36 4.61
C SER A 518 -1.11 24.16 5.88
N HIS A 519 -2.23 24.89 5.98
CA HIS A 519 -3.17 24.70 7.08
C HIS A 519 -4.05 23.48 6.78
N SER A 520 -4.12 22.53 7.73
CA SER A 520 -5.02 21.37 7.62
C SER A 520 -6.45 21.78 7.29
N THR A 521 -7.03 21.13 6.29
CA THR A 521 -8.44 21.25 5.95
C THR A 521 -9.22 20.07 6.55
N ILE A 522 -10.51 20.28 6.79
CA ILE A 522 -11.43 19.27 7.30
C ILE A 522 -12.32 18.84 6.14
N ILE A 523 -12.43 17.53 5.92
CA ILE A 523 -13.25 16.94 4.85
C ILE A 523 -14.32 16.06 5.54
N HIS A 524 -15.58 16.28 5.21
CA HIS A 524 -16.70 15.48 5.69
C HIS A 524 -17.18 14.55 4.57
N GLU A 525 -17.42 13.29 4.91
CA GLU A 525 -17.99 12.28 4.00
C GLU A 525 -19.28 11.71 4.58
N GLU A 526 -20.37 11.83 3.82
CA GLU A 526 -21.66 11.18 4.11
C GLU A 526 -21.54 9.66 3.88
N GLY A 527 -22.13 8.86 4.78
CA GLY A 527 -22.11 7.40 4.69
C GLY A 527 -22.87 6.89 3.47
N THR A 528 -22.20 6.11 2.60
CA THR A 528 -22.79 5.64 1.33
C THR A 528 -23.06 4.13 1.36
N VAL A 529 -24.34 3.76 1.46
CA VAL A 529 -24.78 2.36 1.36
C VAL A 529 -24.90 1.97 -0.12
N HIS A 530 -23.95 1.19 -0.62
CA HIS A 530 -24.14 0.44 -1.86
C HIS A 530 -25.03 -0.77 -1.59
N ALA A 531 -26.09 -0.94 -2.38
CA ALA A 531 -26.86 -2.18 -2.43
C ALA A 531 -26.22 -3.12 -3.45
N GLU A 532 -25.67 -4.25 -2.98
CA GLU A 532 -25.23 -5.34 -3.86
C GLU A 532 -26.33 -6.41 -3.96
N ASP A 533 -26.84 -6.65 -5.17
CA ASP A 533 -27.74 -7.77 -5.48
C ASP A 533 -26.94 -9.10 -5.62
N GLY A 534 -26.19 -9.48 -4.57
CA GLY A 534 -25.29 -10.64 -4.56
C GLY A 534 -25.79 -11.81 -3.71
N GLU A 535 -25.76 -13.04 -4.25
CA GLU A 535 -25.91 -14.25 -3.43
C GLU A 535 -24.66 -14.47 -2.57
N HIS A 536 -24.70 -14.04 -1.29
CA HIS A 536 -23.66 -14.34 -0.32
C HIS A 536 -23.55 -15.85 -0.06
N GLN A 537 -22.58 -16.53 -0.68
CA GLN A 537 -22.20 -17.90 -0.29
C GLN A 537 -21.47 -17.89 1.06
N GLU A 538 -21.79 -18.84 1.93
CA GLU A 538 -21.12 -19.04 3.23
C GLU A 538 -19.67 -19.56 3.05
N LEU A 539 -18.75 -18.63 2.78
CA LEU A 539 -17.32 -18.91 2.65
C LEU A 539 -16.66 -19.07 4.04
N HIS A 540 -16.48 -20.33 4.46
CA HIS A 540 -15.80 -20.65 5.72
C HIS A 540 -14.29 -20.83 5.54
N VAL A 541 -13.51 -20.00 6.22
CA VAL A 541 -12.04 -20.00 6.22
C VAL A 541 -11.52 -20.80 7.42
N ARG A 542 -10.38 -21.51 7.27
CA ARG A 542 -9.69 -22.20 8.36
C ARG A 542 -8.27 -21.67 8.50
N SER A 543 -8.01 -20.97 9.60
CA SER A 543 -6.68 -20.47 9.98
C SER A 543 -6.06 -21.37 11.07
N ASP A 544 -4.74 -21.27 11.26
CA ASP A 544 -4.08 -21.94 12.39
C ASP A 544 -4.53 -21.31 13.73
N VAL A 545 -4.73 -22.12 14.76
CA VAL A 545 -5.18 -21.64 16.09
C VAL A 545 -4.14 -20.71 16.73
N SER A 546 -2.85 -20.83 16.36
CA SER A 546 -1.76 -19.97 16.80
C SER A 546 -1.75 -18.57 16.16
N SER A 547 -2.38 -18.39 14.99
CA SER A 547 -2.46 -17.08 14.31
C SER A 547 -3.73 -16.29 14.59
N LEU A 548 -4.69 -16.86 15.34
CA LEU A 548 -5.96 -16.20 15.67
C LEU A 548 -5.75 -15.00 16.61
N THR A 549 -6.49 -13.91 16.36
CA THR A 549 -6.54 -12.77 17.27
C THR A 549 -7.24 -13.15 18.59
N ARG A 550 -7.02 -12.37 19.67
CA ARG A 550 -7.70 -12.60 20.95
C ARG A 550 -9.23 -12.55 20.84
N GLU A 551 -9.73 -11.71 19.95
CA GLU A 551 -11.16 -11.61 19.63
C GLU A 551 -11.64 -12.87 18.91
N GLN A 552 -10.96 -13.31 17.85
CA GLN A 552 -11.29 -14.56 17.15
C GLN A 552 -11.27 -15.78 18.09
N VAL A 553 -10.30 -15.87 19.01
CA VAL A 553 -10.25 -16.91 20.05
C VAL A 553 -11.41 -16.82 21.04
N GLN A 554 -11.87 -15.61 21.38
CA GLN A 554 -13.00 -15.43 22.31
C GLN A 554 -14.34 -15.70 21.62
N ASN A 555 -14.56 -15.18 20.41
CA ASN A 555 -15.73 -15.47 19.58
C ASN A 555 -15.86 -16.99 19.32
N LEU A 556 -14.73 -17.66 19.04
CA LEU A 556 -14.67 -19.12 18.91
C LEU A 556 -15.03 -19.86 20.22
N ARG A 557 -14.61 -19.36 21.38
CA ARG A 557 -15.00 -19.92 22.69
C ARG A 557 -16.47 -19.73 23.01
N GLU A 558 -17.04 -18.58 22.69
CA GLU A 558 -18.45 -18.28 22.94
C GLU A 558 -19.37 -19.09 21.99
N ALA A 559 -18.97 -19.22 20.72
CA ALA A 559 -19.61 -20.15 19.79
C ALA A 559 -19.51 -21.61 20.25
N LEU A 560 -18.35 -22.05 20.76
CA LEU A 560 -18.17 -23.38 21.34
C LEU A 560 -19.02 -23.58 22.60
N HIS A 561 -19.11 -22.61 23.50
CA HIS A 561 -19.93 -22.68 24.72
C HIS A 561 -21.42 -22.82 24.36
N SER A 562 -21.90 -21.99 23.43
CA SER A 562 -23.26 -22.08 22.89
C SER A 562 -23.54 -23.45 22.25
N LEU A 563 -22.59 -24.01 21.51
CA LEU A 563 -22.69 -25.34 20.91
C LEU A 563 -22.62 -26.49 21.93
N GLU A 564 -21.89 -26.33 23.03
CA GLU A 564 -21.83 -27.30 24.14
C GLU A 564 -23.07 -27.26 25.04
N GLU A 565 -23.70 -26.09 25.20
CA GLU A 565 -24.97 -25.92 25.93
C GLU A 565 -26.20 -26.29 25.09
N ASP A 566 -26.12 -26.26 23.76
CA ASP A 566 -27.23 -26.72 22.92
C ASP A 566 -27.54 -28.21 23.14
N THR A 567 -28.78 -28.47 23.54
CA THR A 567 -29.34 -29.80 23.77
C THR A 567 -30.24 -30.28 22.62
N SER A 568 -30.34 -29.49 21.54
CA SER A 568 -31.01 -29.86 20.30
C SER A 568 -30.21 -30.92 19.51
N VAL A 569 -30.74 -31.32 18.36
CA VAL A 569 -30.05 -32.22 17.41
C VAL A 569 -28.82 -31.60 16.74
N ASN A 570 -28.63 -30.28 16.85
CA ASN A 570 -27.50 -29.55 16.26
C ASN A 570 -26.32 -29.37 17.24
N GLY A 571 -26.57 -29.51 18.55
CA GLY A 571 -25.58 -29.27 19.60
C GLY A 571 -24.52 -30.36 19.74
N PHE A 572 -23.40 -30.01 20.37
CA PHE A 572 -22.21 -30.87 20.54
C PHE A 572 -22.51 -32.19 21.31
N GLY A 573 -23.60 -32.21 22.08
CA GLY A 573 -24.10 -33.40 22.75
C GLY A 573 -24.74 -34.45 21.82
N ALA A 574 -25.34 -34.02 20.71
CA ALA A 574 -26.23 -34.85 19.88
C ALA A 574 -25.54 -36.08 19.26
N HIS A 575 -24.26 -35.97 18.90
CA HIS A 575 -23.50 -37.05 18.30
C HIS A 575 -22.88 -38.05 19.31
N ARG A 576 -23.13 -37.92 20.62
CA ARG A 576 -22.62 -38.87 21.63
C ARG A 576 -23.44 -40.17 21.71
N GLY A 577 -23.66 -40.80 20.56
CA GLY A 577 -24.34 -42.10 20.39
C GLY A 577 -23.51 -43.33 20.78
N PHE A 578 -22.38 -43.16 21.48
CA PHE A 578 -21.60 -44.25 22.07
C PHE A 578 -21.73 -44.23 23.60
N PRO A 579 -21.89 -45.39 24.26
CA PRO A 579 -22.23 -45.46 25.67
C PRO A 579 -21.12 -44.91 26.56
N ARG A 580 -21.46 -43.99 27.46
CA ARG A 580 -20.55 -43.51 28.51
C ARG A 580 -20.14 -44.68 29.40
N PRO A 581 -18.86 -44.80 29.83
CA PRO A 581 -18.48 -45.78 30.84
C PRO A 581 -19.23 -45.48 32.15
N ALA A 582 -19.79 -46.54 32.77
CA ALA A 582 -20.54 -46.40 34.01
C ALA A 582 -19.63 -45.94 35.17
N GLN A 583 -20.17 -45.11 36.07
CA GLN A 583 -19.47 -44.69 37.27
C GLN A 583 -19.17 -45.90 38.17
N LEU A 584 -17.88 -46.13 38.45
CA LEU A 584 -17.44 -47.18 39.37
C LEU A 584 -17.72 -46.78 40.82
N VAL A 585 -18.84 -47.25 41.37
CA VAL A 585 -19.09 -47.23 42.82
C VAL A 585 -18.28 -48.36 43.47
N PRO A 586 -17.41 -48.09 44.47
CA PRO A 586 -16.58 -49.12 45.08
C PRO A 586 -17.39 -50.00 46.04
N VAL A 587 -17.53 -51.29 45.72
CA VAL A 587 -18.06 -52.31 46.64
C VAL A 587 -16.89 -53.09 47.25
N PRO A 588 -16.74 -53.14 48.59
CA PRO A 588 -15.58 -53.77 49.21
C PRO A 588 -15.67 -55.30 49.24
N GLY A 589 -14.69 -55.97 48.64
CA GLY A 589 -14.26 -57.31 49.06
C GLY A 589 -14.58 -58.48 48.11
N ARG A 590 -13.63 -58.82 47.23
CA ARG A 590 -13.18 -60.19 46.90
C ARG A 590 -11.81 -60.14 46.21
N ARG A 591 -11.09 -61.27 46.19
CA ARG A 591 -9.70 -61.38 45.66
C ARG A 591 -9.67 -61.97 44.24
N GLU A 592 -8.64 -61.57 43.49
CA GLU A 592 -7.92 -62.36 42.44
C GLU A 592 -8.76 -62.85 41.23
N GLU A 593 -8.22 -63.19 40.05
CA GLU A 593 -6.83 -63.28 39.56
C GLU A 593 -6.58 -62.35 38.34
N VAL A 594 -5.32 -62.22 37.90
CA VAL A 594 -4.95 -61.68 36.58
C VAL A 594 -4.70 -62.81 35.58
N ARG A 595 -5.29 -62.75 34.37
CA ARG A 595 -4.85 -63.55 33.21
C ARG A 595 -4.81 -62.73 31.92
N LEU A 596 -3.67 -62.78 31.24
CA LEU A 596 -3.43 -62.19 29.92
C LEU A 596 -3.65 -63.24 28.82
N LEU A 597 -4.35 -62.88 27.74
CA LEU A 597 -4.32 -63.60 26.46
C LEU A 597 -4.31 -62.62 25.27
N ARG A 598 -3.57 -62.98 24.21
CA ARG A 598 -3.39 -62.17 22.98
C ARG A 598 -4.30 -62.64 21.84
N PRO A 599 -4.67 -61.76 20.88
CA PRO A 599 -5.02 -62.13 19.50
C PRO A 599 -3.78 -62.38 18.61
N ARG A 600 -3.98 -62.85 17.37
CA ARG A 600 -2.94 -63.17 16.35
C ARG A 600 -3.26 -62.53 14.97
N HIS A 601 -2.28 -62.60 14.05
CA HIS A 601 -2.25 -61.99 12.71
C HIS A 601 -3.21 -62.56 11.64
N GLY A 602 -3.41 -61.79 10.56
CA GLY A 602 -3.76 -62.23 9.18
C GLY A 602 -5.11 -61.70 8.66
N GLY A 603 -5.29 -61.28 7.39
CA GLY A 603 -4.39 -61.17 6.22
C GLY A 603 -5.10 -60.52 4.98
N LEU A 604 -4.38 -60.26 3.88
CA LEU A 604 -4.82 -59.55 2.63
C LEU A 604 -4.48 -60.39 1.36
N PRO A 605 -4.86 -59.99 0.10
CA PRO A 605 -5.89 -59.05 -0.37
C PRO A 605 -7.06 -59.79 -1.08
N PRO A 606 -7.30 -59.93 -2.42
CA PRO A 606 -6.70 -59.38 -3.68
C PRO A 606 -7.65 -58.38 -4.44
N LEU A 607 -7.54 -58.24 -5.78
CA LEU A 607 -8.27 -57.31 -6.67
C LEU A 607 -8.60 -57.91 -8.06
N ALA A 608 -9.71 -57.50 -8.69
CA ALA A 608 -10.04 -57.58 -10.15
C ALA A 608 -11.43 -56.95 -10.44
N SER A 609 -11.90 -56.61 -11.66
CA SER A 609 -11.30 -56.05 -12.90
C SER A 609 -12.42 -55.80 -13.96
N SER A 610 -12.13 -55.03 -15.03
CA SER A 610 -12.80 -54.95 -16.35
C SER A 610 -14.26 -54.45 -16.54
N ALA A 611 -14.38 -53.17 -16.96
CA ALA A 611 -14.83 -52.66 -18.28
C ALA A 611 -16.15 -53.12 -19.01
N HIS A 612 -16.79 -52.10 -19.61
CA HIS A 612 -17.61 -52.07 -20.85
C HIS A 612 -18.92 -52.88 -21.01
N ARG A 613 -20.04 -52.15 -21.21
CA ARG A 613 -20.72 -52.12 -22.53
C ARG A 613 -21.58 -50.87 -22.73
N ALA A 614 -21.84 -50.51 -24.00
CA ALA A 614 -22.76 -49.44 -24.39
C ALA A 614 -24.07 -50.01 -24.97
N GLY A 615 -25.14 -49.21 -24.94
CA GLY A 615 -26.44 -49.47 -25.57
C GLY A 615 -27.07 -48.15 -26.04
N ARG A 616 -27.85 -48.18 -27.13
CA ARG A 616 -28.30 -46.98 -27.87
C ARG A 616 -29.73 -47.18 -28.36
N GLU A 617 -30.52 -46.08 -28.40
CA GLU A 617 -31.87 -46.00 -28.98
C GLU A 617 -32.96 -46.81 -28.21
N ARG A 618 -34.26 -46.48 -28.27
CA ARG A 618 -35.03 -45.68 -29.25
C ARG A 618 -36.13 -44.82 -28.58
N ALA A 619 -36.88 -44.06 -29.39
CA ALA A 619 -37.75 -42.95 -28.97
C ALA A 619 -39.27 -43.26 -28.94
N GLN A 620 -40.08 -42.18 -28.85
CA GLN A 620 -41.54 -42.05 -28.60
C GLN A 620 -41.89 -41.89 -27.10
N SER A 621 -42.80 -40.98 -26.72
CA SER A 621 -43.60 -40.01 -27.50
C SER A 621 -43.16 -38.56 -27.30
#